data_AF-A0A077K271-F1
#
_entry.id   AF-A0A077K271-F1
#
_cell.length_a   1.000
_cell.length_b   1.000
_cell.length_c   1.000
_cell.angle_alpha   90.00
_cell.angle_beta   90.00
_cell.angle_gamma   90.00
#
_symmetry.space_group_name_H-M   'P 1'
#
loop_
_entity.id
_entity.type
_entity.pdbx_description
1 polymer ?
#
loop_
_entity_poly.entity_id
_entity_poly.type
_entity_poly.pdbx_seq_one_letter_code
_entity_poly.pdbx_strand_id
1 'polypeptide(L)'
;MRKVFFNDLPRKEGIGALKGKQVIDWKNSIGYKIKFVYDDVKGELKIIGYNTENRKLYVKYLSNENIYDISVCNLHKCKICKILKKRTGEFKVKILTKFKDNNRNITIINKKYEIDKKNIKRKYYKYKCSICGYDEGWIEESNLLKGIGCACCFPNPKVAVLGINTIWDTDRWMCNLGVSEEDAKKYTSRSGQKIYPKCPYCSRVRSKTISISYIYKAHSIGCPCGDGISYPEKFMFNVLEQLNIDFEYQFAPKWCKYIINNKSKKGKYDFYFEVDGKKYIVEMDGNFHYRNNEMNGQTSEESQYIDYKKDRLAYEHGIEVIRIDSQESELNYIKNNILSSKLNDILKLNELDWNKVEEFSLNNLIKEACNLKRNNPEMFSTEISQIIKLNYATVIRYLKKGTKLNWCKYSAEEEMRRTSINNAIRNKKRYSKPVEIFKDNISLGTFYSCNELERQSEEKFGIKLLSQNISKACRNGKTYKGYILKYI
;
A
#
# COMPACT_ATOMS: atom_id res chain seq x y z
N MET A 1 -28.55 -16.74 -28.04
CA MET A 1 -30.04 -16.76 -28.06
C MET A 1 -30.51 -18.16 -27.74
N ARG A 2 -31.57 -18.31 -26.92
CA ARG A 2 -32.15 -19.63 -26.60
C ARG A 2 -33.63 -19.63 -26.90
N LYS A 3 -34.05 -20.32 -27.95
CA LYS A 3 -35.45 -20.35 -28.40
C LYS A 3 -35.77 -21.66 -29.09
N VAL A 4 -36.96 -22.18 -28.83
CA VAL A 4 -37.56 -23.28 -29.60
C VAL A 4 -38.72 -22.68 -30.39
N PHE A 5 -38.86 -23.08 -31.65
CA PHE A 5 -39.88 -22.57 -32.55
C PHE A 5 -41.04 -23.56 -32.60
N PHE A 6 -42.24 -23.08 -32.24
CA PHE A 6 -43.46 -23.87 -32.13
C PHE A 6 -44.53 -23.41 -33.12
N ASN A 7 -44.14 -22.68 -34.16
CA ASN A 7 -45.09 -22.04 -35.10
C ASN A 7 -45.86 -23.10 -35.90
N ASP A 8 -45.18 -24.19 -36.24
CA ASP A 8 -45.70 -25.23 -37.13
C ASP A 8 -46.42 -26.36 -36.37
N LEU A 9 -46.65 -26.19 -35.07
CA LEU A 9 -47.33 -27.20 -34.26
C LEU A 9 -48.85 -27.00 -34.23
N PRO A 10 -49.65 -28.08 -34.28
CA PRO A 10 -51.09 -28.03 -34.09
C PRO A 10 -51.49 -27.29 -32.81
N ARG A 11 -52.56 -26.50 -32.87
CA ARG A 11 -53.10 -25.74 -31.74
C ARG A 11 -54.54 -26.14 -31.47
N LYS A 12 -54.95 -26.03 -30.22
CA LYS A 12 -56.33 -26.21 -29.77
C LYS A 12 -56.70 -25.14 -28.75
N GLU A 13 -57.99 -24.98 -28.52
CA GLU A 13 -58.46 -24.10 -27.45
C GLU A 13 -58.07 -24.67 -26.07
N GLY A 14 -57.58 -23.79 -25.20
CA GLY A 14 -57.25 -24.14 -23.82
C GLY A 14 -58.50 -24.43 -22.99
N ILE A 15 -58.34 -25.23 -21.94
CA ILE A 15 -59.43 -25.62 -21.02
C ILE A 15 -59.11 -25.07 -19.62
N GLY A 16 -60.13 -24.84 -18.79
CA GLY A 16 -59.97 -24.35 -17.42
C GLY A 16 -59.42 -22.92 -17.38
N ALA A 17 -58.34 -22.69 -16.62
CA ALA A 17 -57.67 -21.39 -16.49
C ALA A 17 -57.09 -20.82 -17.82
N LEU A 18 -57.10 -21.61 -18.90
CA LEU A 18 -56.64 -21.23 -20.23
C LEU A 18 -57.77 -21.14 -21.27
N LYS A 19 -59.04 -21.17 -20.84
CA LYS A 19 -60.21 -21.03 -21.73
C LYS A 19 -60.14 -19.72 -22.52
N GLY A 20 -60.46 -19.77 -23.82
CA GLY A 20 -60.33 -18.62 -24.75
C GLY A 20 -58.90 -18.34 -25.25
N LYS A 21 -57.89 -19.17 -24.92
CA LYS A 21 -56.52 -19.03 -25.43
C LYS A 21 -56.13 -20.24 -26.29
N GLN A 22 -55.42 -19.99 -27.39
CA GLN A 22 -54.85 -21.04 -28.25
C GLN A 22 -53.59 -21.64 -27.62
N VAL A 23 -53.60 -22.94 -27.34
CA VAL A 23 -52.47 -23.70 -26.75
C VAL A 23 -51.99 -24.77 -27.73
N ILE A 24 -50.74 -25.22 -27.58
CA ILE A 24 -50.18 -26.29 -28.42
C ILE A 24 -50.88 -27.61 -28.09
N ASP A 25 -51.34 -28.32 -29.11
CA ASP A 25 -51.89 -29.65 -28.97
C ASP A 25 -50.79 -30.72 -29.07
N TRP A 26 -50.13 -30.97 -27.93
CA TRP A 26 -48.99 -31.88 -27.86
C TRP A 26 -49.30 -33.32 -28.28
N LYS A 27 -50.55 -33.78 -28.11
CA LYS A 27 -50.96 -35.14 -28.51
C LYS A 27 -50.94 -35.29 -30.04
N ASN A 28 -51.48 -34.30 -30.74
CA ASN A 28 -51.50 -34.25 -32.21
C ASN A 28 -50.19 -33.71 -32.81
N SER A 29 -49.27 -33.21 -31.98
CA SER A 29 -47.93 -32.79 -32.40
C SER A 29 -46.93 -33.94 -32.51
N ILE A 30 -47.33 -35.19 -32.24
CA ILE A 30 -46.45 -36.36 -32.41
C ILE A 30 -46.12 -36.52 -33.91
N GLY A 31 -44.84 -36.71 -34.22
CA GLY A 31 -44.31 -36.78 -35.58
C GLY A 31 -43.72 -35.45 -36.09
N TYR A 32 -44.14 -34.31 -35.52
CA TYR A 32 -43.66 -32.99 -35.92
C TYR A 32 -42.20 -32.74 -35.51
N LYS A 33 -41.50 -31.95 -36.33
CA LYS A 33 -40.15 -31.46 -36.04
C LYS A 33 -40.22 -30.02 -35.54
N ILE A 34 -39.52 -29.76 -34.45
CA ILE A 34 -39.38 -28.40 -33.89
C ILE A 34 -37.94 -27.95 -34.02
N LYS A 35 -37.75 -26.78 -34.63
CA LYS A 35 -36.44 -26.14 -34.73
C LYS A 35 -36.10 -25.49 -33.40
N PHE A 36 -34.81 -25.45 -33.06
CA PHE A 36 -34.32 -24.70 -31.92
C PHE A 36 -33.00 -23.98 -32.26
N VAL A 37 -32.76 -22.91 -31.50
CA VAL A 37 -31.47 -22.23 -31.40
C VAL A 37 -31.09 -22.24 -29.93
N TYR A 38 -29.93 -22.80 -29.59
CA TYR A 38 -29.38 -22.86 -28.25
C TYR A 38 -27.93 -22.37 -28.27
N ASP A 39 -27.75 -21.09 -27.96
CA ASP A 39 -26.48 -20.37 -28.04
C ASP A 39 -25.90 -20.44 -29.47
N ASP A 40 -24.84 -21.23 -29.69
CA ASP A 40 -24.15 -21.51 -30.95
C ASP A 40 -24.71 -22.73 -31.71
N VAL A 41 -25.62 -23.50 -31.11
CA VAL A 41 -26.16 -24.74 -31.70
C VAL A 41 -27.53 -24.48 -32.32
N LYS A 42 -27.69 -24.83 -33.60
CA LYS A 42 -28.98 -24.92 -34.29
C LYS A 42 -29.29 -26.38 -34.55
N GLY A 43 -30.55 -26.78 -34.37
CA GLY A 43 -30.94 -28.17 -34.61
C GLY A 43 -32.44 -28.39 -34.57
N GLU A 44 -32.82 -29.66 -34.71
CA GLU A 44 -34.20 -30.09 -34.78
C GLU A 44 -34.46 -31.24 -33.80
N LEU A 45 -35.58 -31.14 -33.08
CA LEU A 45 -36.12 -32.22 -32.26
C LEU A 45 -37.36 -32.77 -32.94
N LYS A 46 -37.45 -34.10 -33.11
CA LYS A 46 -38.70 -34.75 -33.53
C LYS A 46 -39.49 -35.17 -32.30
N ILE A 47 -40.75 -34.77 -32.20
CA ILE A 47 -41.65 -35.23 -31.13
C ILE A 47 -42.05 -36.66 -31.49
N ILE A 48 -41.73 -37.61 -30.62
CA ILE A 48 -42.03 -39.04 -30.86
C ILE A 48 -43.07 -39.59 -29.88
N GLY A 49 -43.38 -38.85 -28.81
CA GLY A 49 -44.42 -39.23 -27.87
C GLY A 49 -44.74 -38.13 -26.87
N TYR A 50 -45.91 -38.22 -26.25
CA TYR A 50 -46.36 -37.30 -25.21
C TYR A 50 -47.08 -38.07 -24.11
N ASN A 51 -46.59 -37.98 -22.87
CA ASN A 51 -47.26 -38.49 -21.69
C ASN A 51 -48.07 -37.35 -21.05
N THR A 52 -49.39 -37.50 -21.05
CA THR A 52 -50.36 -36.52 -20.56
C THR A 52 -50.36 -36.37 -19.04
N GLU A 53 -50.17 -37.47 -18.30
CA GLU A 53 -50.19 -37.49 -16.82
C GLU A 53 -49.06 -36.64 -16.24
N ASN A 54 -47.85 -36.82 -16.76
CA ASN A 54 -46.64 -36.15 -16.27
C ASN A 54 -46.24 -34.91 -17.11
N ARG A 55 -47.03 -34.57 -18.14
CA ARG A 55 -46.78 -33.45 -19.07
C ARG A 55 -45.36 -33.47 -19.65
N LYS A 56 -44.90 -34.67 -20.02
CA LYS A 56 -43.56 -34.93 -20.59
C LYS A 56 -43.65 -35.31 -22.06
N LEU A 57 -42.75 -34.75 -22.87
CA LEU A 57 -42.55 -35.12 -24.26
C LEU A 57 -41.35 -36.05 -24.36
N TYR A 58 -41.48 -37.07 -25.20
CA TYR A 58 -40.35 -37.85 -25.70
C TYR A 58 -39.94 -37.22 -27.03
N VAL A 59 -38.69 -36.78 -27.09
CA VAL A 59 -38.13 -36.10 -28.26
C VAL A 59 -36.88 -36.82 -28.73
N LYS A 60 -36.76 -37.02 -30.04
CA LYS A 60 -35.57 -37.52 -30.70
C LYS A 60 -34.74 -36.36 -31.21
N TYR A 61 -33.49 -36.25 -30.78
CA TYR A 61 -32.59 -35.21 -31.30
C TYR A 61 -31.95 -35.69 -32.60
N LEU A 62 -32.32 -35.10 -33.72
CA LEU A 62 -31.96 -35.60 -35.06
C LEU A 62 -30.45 -35.61 -35.33
N SER A 63 -29.66 -34.81 -34.60
CA SER A 63 -28.20 -34.79 -34.79
C SER A 63 -27.48 -35.99 -34.16
N ASN A 64 -28.07 -36.66 -33.17
CA ASN A 64 -27.42 -37.79 -32.50
C ASN A 64 -28.34 -39.02 -32.36
N GLU A 65 -29.52 -38.97 -32.96
CA GLU A 65 -30.54 -40.02 -33.01
C GLU A 65 -31.03 -40.55 -31.64
N ASN A 66 -30.57 -39.98 -30.52
CA ASN A 66 -30.95 -40.39 -29.18
C ASN A 66 -32.32 -39.82 -28.78
N ILE A 67 -33.02 -40.57 -27.94
CA ILE A 67 -34.32 -40.22 -27.39
C ILE A 67 -34.15 -39.65 -25.98
N TYR A 68 -34.84 -38.55 -25.69
CA TYR A 68 -34.83 -37.88 -24.40
C TYR A 68 -36.25 -37.57 -23.95
N ASP A 69 -36.50 -37.62 -22.63
CA ASP A 69 -37.71 -37.06 -22.05
C ASP A 69 -37.47 -35.60 -21.61
N ILE A 70 -38.46 -34.73 -21.85
CA ILE A 70 -38.42 -33.34 -21.41
C ILE A 70 -39.82 -32.87 -21.03
N SER A 71 -39.95 -32.15 -19.92
CA SER A 71 -41.24 -31.52 -19.59
C SER A 71 -41.58 -30.42 -20.58
N VAL A 72 -42.85 -30.28 -20.92
CA VAL A 72 -43.36 -29.24 -21.83
C VAL A 72 -42.88 -27.84 -21.40
N CYS A 73 -42.91 -27.54 -20.10
CA CYS A 73 -42.43 -26.27 -19.56
C CYS A 73 -40.92 -26.05 -19.78
N ASN A 74 -40.10 -27.09 -19.64
CA ASN A 74 -38.66 -26.98 -19.87
C ASN A 74 -38.36 -26.81 -21.36
N LEU A 75 -39.09 -27.50 -22.24
CA LEU A 75 -38.95 -27.34 -23.68
C LEU A 75 -39.34 -25.93 -24.13
N HIS A 76 -40.46 -25.38 -23.65
CA HIS A 76 -40.86 -23.99 -23.90
C HIS A 76 -39.78 -22.98 -23.50
N LYS A 77 -39.13 -23.21 -22.35
CA LYS A 77 -38.03 -22.38 -21.84
C LYS A 77 -36.68 -22.69 -22.51
N CYS A 78 -36.65 -23.51 -23.57
CA CYS A 78 -35.44 -23.98 -24.25
C CYS A 78 -34.40 -24.58 -23.30
N LYS A 79 -34.82 -25.28 -22.22
CA LYS A 79 -33.93 -25.91 -21.23
C LYS A 79 -33.43 -27.28 -21.70
N ILE A 80 -32.94 -27.35 -22.94
CA ILE A 80 -32.50 -28.58 -23.62
C ILE A 80 -31.00 -28.91 -23.38
N CYS A 81 -30.36 -28.27 -22.41
CA CYS A 81 -28.92 -28.42 -22.13
C CYS A 81 -28.46 -29.87 -21.84
N LYS A 82 -29.36 -30.73 -21.33
CA LYS A 82 -29.09 -32.17 -21.12
C LYS A 82 -29.08 -32.94 -22.45
N ILE A 83 -30.06 -32.65 -23.33
CA ILE A 83 -30.18 -33.21 -24.69
C ILE A 83 -28.92 -32.91 -25.51
N LEU A 84 -28.43 -31.67 -25.40
CA LEU A 84 -27.21 -31.21 -26.07
C LEU A 84 -25.91 -31.67 -25.38
N LYS A 85 -25.98 -32.48 -24.31
CA LYS A 85 -24.86 -32.87 -23.44
C LYS A 85 -24.02 -31.70 -22.89
N LYS A 86 -24.48 -30.45 -23.03
CA LYS A 86 -23.82 -29.25 -22.48
C LYS A 86 -23.76 -29.30 -20.94
N ARG A 87 -24.72 -29.98 -20.30
CA ARG A 87 -24.72 -30.31 -18.86
C ARG A 87 -24.74 -31.83 -18.65
N THR A 88 -23.57 -32.39 -18.33
CA THR A 88 -23.36 -33.82 -18.02
C THR A 88 -22.82 -34.01 -16.60
N GLY A 89 -23.12 -35.17 -16.00
CA GLY A 89 -22.52 -35.63 -14.74
C GLY A 89 -21.09 -36.15 -14.89
N GLU A 90 -20.66 -36.46 -16.11
CA GLU A 90 -19.33 -37.01 -16.41
C GLU A 90 -18.26 -35.92 -16.44
N PHE A 91 -17.01 -36.30 -16.17
CA PHE A 91 -15.86 -35.40 -16.29
C PHE A 91 -15.59 -35.04 -17.75
N LYS A 92 -15.50 -33.74 -18.04
CA LYS A 92 -15.23 -33.20 -19.38
C LYS A 92 -13.74 -33.16 -19.73
N VAL A 93 -12.85 -33.22 -18.74
CA VAL A 93 -11.41 -33.04 -18.90
C VAL A 93 -10.67 -34.34 -18.56
N LYS A 94 -9.71 -34.72 -19.40
CA LYS A 94 -8.87 -35.91 -19.20
C LYS A 94 -7.68 -35.58 -18.29
N ILE A 95 -7.21 -36.58 -17.53
CA ILE A 95 -5.93 -36.46 -16.79
C ILE A 95 -4.80 -36.22 -17.80
N LEU A 96 -3.75 -35.52 -17.39
CA LEU A 96 -2.64 -35.00 -18.20
C LEU A 96 -3.02 -33.88 -19.19
N THR A 97 -4.28 -33.43 -19.21
CA THR A 97 -4.66 -32.25 -20.00
C THR A 97 -3.93 -31.02 -19.46
N LYS A 98 -3.29 -30.27 -20.36
CA LYS A 98 -2.59 -29.01 -20.05
C LYS A 98 -3.47 -27.82 -20.41
N PHE A 99 -3.61 -26.89 -19.48
CA PHE A 99 -4.23 -25.58 -19.72
C PHE A 99 -3.14 -24.52 -19.64
N LYS A 100 -2.83 -23.90 -20.78
CA LYS A 100 -1.85 -22.82 -20.89
C LYS A 100 -2.50 -21.62 -21.56
N ASP A 101 -2.66 -20.55 -20.81
CA ASP A 101 -3.12 -19.24 -21.26
C ASP A 101 -2.44 -18.14 -20.42
N ASN A 102 -2.77 -16.87 -20.67
CA ASN A 102 -2.14 -15.73 -19.98
C ASN A 102 -2.29 -15.77 -18.45
N ASN A 103 -3.29 -16.50 -17.93
CA ASN A 103 -3.62 -16.51 -16.51
C ASN A 103 -3.24 -17.82 -15.80
N ARG A 104 -2.85 -18.86 -16.55
CA ARG A 104 -2.52 -20.18 -15.97
C ARG A 104 -1.64 -21.03 -16.87
N ASN A 105 -0.80 -21.83 -16.22
CA ASN A 105 -0.12 -22.97 -16.82
C ASN A 105 -0.25 -24.13 -15.83
N ILE A 106 -1.26 -24.97 -16.01
CA ILE A 106 -1.60 -26.07 -15.09
C ILE A 106 -1.80 -27.38 -15.85
N THR A 107 -1.37 -28.48 -15.25
CA THR A 107 -1.60 -29.84 -15.75
C THR A 107 -2.52 -30.59 -14.80
N ILE A 108 -3.58 -31.19 -15.32
CA ILE A 108 -4.51 -32.00 -14.51
C ILE A 108 -3.85 -33.34 -14.16
N ILE A 109 -3.80 -33.67 -12.87
CA ILE A 109 -3.15 -34.90 -12.37
C ILE A 109 -4.13 -35.87 -11.72
N ASN A 110 -5.28 -35.41 -11.23
CA ASN A 110 -6.30 -36.28 -10.64
C ASN A 110 -7.70 -35.66 -10.77
N LYS A 111 -8.76 -36.43 -10.49
CA LYS A 111 -10.16 -35.98 -10.50
C LYS A 111 -10.98 -36.69 -9.43
N LYS A 112 -11.95 -35.98 -8.83
CA LYS A 112 -12.89 -36.54 -7.85
C LYS A 112 -14.26 -35.89 -7.94
N TYR A 113 -15.24 -36.55 -7.35
CA TYR A 113 -16.54 -35.96 -7.08
C TYR A 113 -16.61 -35.51 -5.62
N GLU A 114 -17.22 -34.35 -5.38
CA GLU A 114 -17.55 -33.88 -4.02
C GLU A 114 -19.01 -33.48 -3.97
N ILE A 115 -19.69 -33.79 -2.87
CA ILE A 115 -21.07 -33.37 -2.65
C ILE A 115 -21.04 -32.03 -1.94
N ASP A 116 -21.65 -31.01 -2.54
CA ASP A 116 -21.75 -29.69 -1.89
C ASP A 116 -22.82 -29.67 -0.79
N LYS A 117 -22.87 -28.58 -0.02
CA LYS A 117 -23.86 -28.39 1.07
C LYS A 117 -25.33 -28.47 0.61
N LYS A 118 -25.59 -28.39 -0.70
CA LYS A 118 -26.93 -28.49 -1.31
C LYS A 118 -27.20 -29.88 -1.87
N ASN A 119 -26.39 -30.87 -1.48
CA ASN A 119 -26.44 -32.25 -1.95
C ASN A 119 -26.24 -32.38 -3.48
N ILE A 120 -25.51 -31.43 -4.09
CA ILE A 120 -25.21 -31.46 -5.52
C ILE A 120 -23.82 -32.03 -5.71
N LYS A 121 -23.71 -33.10 -6.50
CA LYS A 121 -22.45 -33.69 -6.92
C LYS A 121 -21.68 -32.75 -7.86
N ARG A 122 -20.53 -32.27 -7.39
CA ARG A 122 -19.59 -31.41 -8.10
C ARG A 122 -18.38 -32.20 -8.58
N LYS A 123 -17.74 -31.71 -9.65
CA LYS A 123 -16.57 -32.31 -10.27
C LYS A 123 -15.36 -31.45 -9.98
N TYR A 124 -14.33 -32.04 -9.40
CA TYR A 124 -13.07 -31.37 -9.08
C TYR A 124 -11.90 -32.06 -9.75
N TYR A 125 -10.89 -31.26 -10.10
CA TYR A 125 -9.62 -31.71 -10.65
C TYR A 125 -8.46 -31.27 -9.77
N LYS A 126 -7.56 -32.19 -9.43
CA LYS A 126 -6.26 -31.86 -8.84
C LYS A 126 -5.33 -31.45 -9.97
N TYR A 127 -4.53 -30.41 -9.76
CA TYR A 127 -3.62 -29.89 -10.77
C TYR A 127 -2.24 -29.60 -10.20
N LYS A 128 -1.22 -29.70 -11.08
CA LYS A 128 0.12 -29.17 -10.84
C LYS A 128 0.31 -27.88 -11.63
N CYS A 129 0.76 -26.82 -10.96
CA CYS A 129 1.02 -25.53 -11.59
C CYS A 129 2.48 -25.39 -12.00
N SER A 130 2.71 -25.13 -13.29
CA SER A 130 4.06 -24.92 -13.82
C SER A 130 4.57 -23.49 -13.66
N ILE A 131 3.74 -22.56 -13.14
CA ILE A 131 4.17 -21.16 -12.87
C ILE A 131 4.84 -21.08 -11.50
N CYS A 132 4.18 -21.57 -10.45
CA CYS A 132 4.65 -21.46 -9.08
C CYS A 132 5.04 -22.78 -8.42
N GLY A 133 4.91 -23.91 -9.12
CA GLY A 133 5.24 -25.24 -8.58
C GLY A 133 4.15 -25.89 -7.72
N TYR A 134 3.14 -25.14 -7.27
CA TYR A 134 2.07 -25.66 -6.40
C TYR A 134 1.27 -26.80 -7.04
N ASP A 135 1.11 -27.92 -6.32
CA ASP A 135 0.47 -29.15 -6.81
C ASP A 135 -0.61 -29.75 -5.88
N GLU A 136 -0.91 -29.10 -4.75
CA GLU A 136 -1.97 -29.54 -3.82
C GLU A 136 -3.35 -28.92 -4.09
N GLY A 137 -3.47 -28.16 -5.18
CA GLY A 137 -4.70 -27.45 -5.53
C GLY A 137 -5.78 -28.34 -6.16
N TRP A 138 -7.02 -28.14 -5.73
CA TRP A 138 -8.22 -28.67 -6.39
C TRP A 138 -9.06 -27.53 -6.98
N ILE A 139 -9.58 -27.74 -8.19
CA ILE A 139 -10.42 -26.76 -8.90
C ILE A 139 -11.70 -27.41 -9.43
N GLU A 140 -12.84 -26.76 -9.22
CA GLU A 140 -14.12 -27.21 -9.78
C GLU A 140 -14.08 -27.13 -11.32
N GLU A 141 -14.63 -28.12 -12.01
CA GLU A 141 -14.70 -28.16 -13.48
C GLU A 141 -15.28 -26.87 -14.07
N SER A 142 -16.31 -26.30 -13.45
CA SER A 142 -16.94 -25.07 -13.94
C SER A 142 -15.99 -23.87 -13.88
N ASN A 143 -15.14 -23.78 -12.86
CA ASN A 143 -14.13 -22.73 -12.71
C ASN A 143 -12.93 -22.97 -13.64
N LEU A 144 -12.49 -24.23 -13.76
CA LEU A 144 -11.46 -24.64 -14.71
C LEU A 144 -11.86 -24.26 -16.15
N LEU A 145 -13.10 -24.53 -16.56
CA LEU A 145 -13.56 -24.18 -17.91
C LEU A 145 -13.76 -22.68 -18.12
N LYS A 146 -13.89 -21.88 -17.05
CA LYS A 146 -14.00 -20.41 -17.09
C LYS A 146 -12.64 -19.68 -17.14
N GLY A 147 -11.53 -20.40 -17.14
CA GLY A 147 -10.20 -19.77 -17.15
C GLY A 147 -9.64 -19.43 -15.76
N ILE A 148 -10.26 -19.88 -14.68
CA ILE A 148 -9.68 -19.74 -13.34
C ILE A 148 -8.39 -20.59 -13.27
N GLY A 149 -7.33 -19.99 -12.73
CA GLY A 149 -5.99 -20.58 -12.63
C GLY A 149 -5.67 -21.16 -11.26
N CYS A 150 -4.37 -21.19 -10.94
CA CYS A 150 -3.82 -21.78 -9.73
C CYS A 150 -4.26 -21.03 -8.47
N ALA A 151 -4.74 -21.75 -7.45
CA ALA A 151 -5.15 -21.19 -6.17
C ALA A 151 -4.03 -20.44 -5.45
N CYS A 152 -2.77 -20.71 -5.78
CA CYS A 152 -1.60 -20.08 -5.15
C CYS A 152 -1.13 -18.83 -5.94
N CYS A 153 -0.93 -18.90 -7.25
CA CYS A 153 -0.32 -17.79 -8.01
C CYS A 153 -1.27 -16.99 -8.91
N PHE A 154 -2.56 -17.34 -8.95
CA PHE A 154 -3.54 -16.53 -9.68
C PHE A 154 -3.69 -15.14 -9.00
N PRO A 155 -4.02 -14.06 -9.73
CA PRO A 155 -4.01 -12.68 -9.19
C PRO A 155 -4.78 -12.47 -7.88
N ASN A 156 -5.79 -13.31 -7.62
CA ASN A 156 -6.51 -13.39 -6.36
C ASN A 156 -6.26 -14.77 -5.71
N PRO A 157 -5.11 -14.94 -5.01
CA PRO A 157 -4.75 -16.21 -4.42
C PRO A 157 -5.78 -16.64 -3.37
N LYS A 158 -6.07 -17.93 -3.34
CA LYS A 158 -7.01 -18.59 -2.40
C LYS A 158 -6.28 -19.37 -1.31
N VAL A 159 -5.00 -19.67 -1.52
CA VAL A 159 -4.15 -20.34 -0.54
C VAL A 159 -2.85 -19.57 -0.37
N ALA A 160 -2.28 -19.63 0.83
CA ALA A 160 -0.95 -19.15 1.16
C ALA A 160 -0.03 -20.36 1.30
N VAL A 161 1.13 -20.33 0.65
CA VAL A 161 2.12 -21.42 0.64
C VAL A 161 3.49 -20.80 0.84
N LEU A 162 4.14 -21.18 1.95
CA LEU A 162 5.49 -20.74 2.30
C LEU A 162 6.50 -21.18 1.22
N GLY A 163 7.44 -20.29 0.89
CA GLY A 163 8.36 -20.47 -0.23
C GLY A 163 7.76 -20.09 -1.59
N ILE A 164 6.52 -19.61 -1.64
CA ILE A 164 5.85 -19.24 -2.89
C ILE A 164 5.19 -17.86 -2.83
N ASN A 165 4.18 -17.66 -1.99
CA ASN A 165 3.30 -16.48 -2.07
C ASN A 165 2.89 -15.89 -0.70
N THR A 166 3.55 -16.28 0.38
CA THR A 166 3.29 -15.70 1.70
C THR A 166 3.93 -14.31 1.79
N ILE A 167 3.55 -13.51 2.79
CA ILE A 167 4.18 -12.21 3.07
C ILE A 167 5.69 -12.40 3.25
N TRP A 168 6.11 -13.48 3.90
CA TRP A 168 7.53 -13.80 4.10
C TRP A 168 8.33 -13.90 2.80
N ASP A 169 7.67 -14.38 1.74
CA ASP A 169 8.27 -14.65 0.44
C ASP A 169 8.19 -13.42 -0.50
N THR A 170 7.03 -12.74 -0.55
CA THR A 170 6.77 -11.70 -1.57
C THR A 170 6.75 -10.28 -1.03
N ASP A 171 6.50 -10.09 0.27
CA ASP A 171 6.17 -8.78 0.87
C ASP A 171 6.82 -8.60 2.24
N ARG A 172 8.07 -9.07 2.39
CA ARG A 172 8.78 -9.10 3.69
C ARG A 172 8.90 -7.73 4.36
N TRP A 173 8.84 -6.64 3.58
CA TRP A 173 8.78 -5.26 4.08
C TRP A 173 7.66 -5.04 5.10
N MET A 174 6.56 -5.81 5.05
CA MET A 174 5.47 -5.72 6.03
C MET A 174 5.92 -6.13 7.45
N CYS A 175 6.93 -6.98 7.57
CA CYS A 175 7.52 -7.35 8.88
C CYS A 175 8.15 -6.12 9.55
N ASN A 176 8.77 -5.24 8.75
CA ASN A 176 9.34 -3.98 9.23
C ASN A 176 8.27 -2.99 9.72
N LEU A 177 6.98 -3.23 9.45
CA LEU A 177 5.86 -2.44 9.97
C LEU A 177 5.19 -3.06 11.19
N GLY A 178 5.60 -4.26 11.62
CA GLY A 178 5.05 -4.91 12.80
C GLY A 178 4.21 -6.16 12.55
N VAL A 179 4.19 -6.70 11.33
CA VAL A 179 3.65 -8.05 11.07
C VAL A 179 4.62 -9.08 11.64
N SER A 180 4.14 -10.01 12.46
CA SER A 180 4.97 -11.06 13.06
C SER A 180 5.53 -12.00 11.97
N GLU A 181 6.69 -12.60 12.22
CA GLU A 181 7.25 -13.61 11.31
C GLU A 181 6.32 -14.82 11.16
N GLU A 182 5.65 -15.22 12.23
CA GLU A 182 4.66 -16.30 12.23
C GLU A 182 3.49 -16.01 11.28
N ASP A 183 2.89 -14.82 11.39
CA ASP A 183 1.82 -14.38 10.49
C ASP A 183 2.34 -14.24 9.06
N ALA A 184 3.56 -13.73 8.91
CA ALA A 184 4.16 -13.51 7.60
C ALA A 184 4.38 -14.80 6.81
N LYS A 185 4.74 -15.90 7.50
CA LYS A 185 4.89 -17.23 6.90
C LYS A 185 3.55 -17.94 6.65
N LYS A 186 2.46 -17.47 7.26
CA LYS A 186 1.14 -18.13 7.19
C LYS A 186 0.20 -17.49 6.18
N TYR A 187 0.28 -16.17 5.97
CA TYR A 187 -0.71 -15.44 5.19
C TYR A 187 -0.08 -14.73 3.98
N THR A 188 -0.92 -14.38 3.00
CA THR A 188 -0.54 -13.50 1.89
C THR A 188 -0.78 -12.03 2.26
N SER A 189 -0.08 -11.11 1.61
CA SER A 189 -0.15 -9.67 1.89
C SER A 189 -1.54 -9.04 1.67
N ARG A 190 -2.38 -9.68 0.86
CA ARG A 190 -3.76 -9.25 0.59
C ARG A 190 -4.81 -10.00 1.42
N SER A 191 -4.38 -10.75 2.44
CA SER A 191 -5.29 -11.51 3.30
C SER A 191 -6.27 -10.60 4.06
N GLY A 192 -7.50 -11.08 4.21
CA GLY A 192 -8.50 -10.48 5.10
C GLY A 192 -8.27 -10.79 6.57
N GLN A 193 -7.29 -11.65 6.90
CA GLN A 193 -6.95 -12.01 8.27
C GLN A 193 -6.61 -10.76 9.09
N LYS A 194 -7.10 -10.73 10.32
CA LYS A 194 -6.86 -9.65 11.27
C LYS A 194 -5.80 -10.05 12.29
N ILE A 195 -4.92 -9.12 12.63
CA ILE A 195 -3.79 -9.29 13.55
C ILE A 195 -3.63 -8.09 14.49
N TYR A 196 -2.83 -8.26 15.54
CA TYR A 196 -2.42 -7.20 16.49
C TYR A 196 -0.96 -6.82 16.24
N PRO A 197 -0.67 -5.97 15.24
CA PRO A 197 0.71 -5.66 14.92
C PRO A 197 1.37 -4.85 16.03
N LYS A 198 2.66 -5.11 16.24
CA LYS A 198 3.50 -4.36 17.17
C LYS A 198 4.24 -3.25 16.42
N CYS A 199 4.04 -2.00 16.81
CA CYS A 199 4.73 -0.87 16.17
C CYS A 199 6.26 -1.02 16.32
N PRO A 200 7.04 -0.95 15.24
CA PRO A 200 8.49 -1.06 15.30
C PRO A 200 9.16 0.16 15.95
N TYR A 201 8.46 1.31 16.00
CA TYR A 201 9.04 2.58 16.47
C TYR A 201 8.76 2.87 17.94
N CYS A 202 7.56 2.56 18.44
CA CYS A 202 7.18 2.78 19.83
C CYS A 202 6.89 1.49 20.60
N SER A 203 7.08 0.32 19.98
CA SER A 203 6.83 -1.00 20.57
C SER A 203 5.40 -1.29 21.03
N ARG A 204 4.46 -0.35 20.85
CA ARG A 204 3.04 -0.53 21.19
C ARG A 204 2.42 -1.63 20.34
N VAL A 205 1.77 -2.58 21.00
CA VAL A 205 0.85 -3.52 20.34
C VAL A 205 -0.49 -2.80 20.17
N ARG A 206 -1.07 -2.84 18.97
CA ARG A 206 -2.40 -2.25 18.77
C ARG A 206 -3.42 -2.87 19.72
N SER A 207 -4.31 -2.05 20.28
CA SER A 207 -5.44 -2.54 21.10
C SER A 207 -6.56 -3.15 20.26
N LYS A 208 -6.66 -2.77 18.99
CA LYS A 208 -7.67 -3.27 18.03
C LYS A 208 -7.00 -3.95 16.86
N THR A 209 -7.53 -5.11 16.46
CA THR A 209 -7.04 -5.84 15.30
C THR A 209 -7.21 -5.05 14.01
N ILE A 210 -6.27 -5.16 13.08
CA ILE A 210 -6.39 -4.62 11.72
C ILE A 210 -6.13 -5.74 10.70
N SER A 211 -6.70 -5.63 9.50
CA SER A 211 -6.48 -6.65 8.47
C SER A 211 -5.11 -6.50 7.82
N ILE A 212 -4.47 -7.62 7.48
CA ILE A 212 -3.20 -7.66 6.75
C ILE A 212 -3.30 -6.89 5.42
N SER A 213 -4.39 -7.08 4.68
CA SER A 213 -4.69 -6.34 3.45
C SER A 213 -4.77 -4.81 3.63
N TYR A 214 -5.17 -4.33 4.81
CA TYR A 214 -5.15 -2.90 5.09
C TYR A 214 -3.71 -2.41 5.24
N ILE A 215 -2.87 -3.13 6.00
CA ILE A 215 -1.45 -2.80 6.18
C ILE A 215 -0.74 -2.72 4.81
N TYR A 216 -0.98 -3.70 3.95
CA TYR A 216 -0.41 -3.71 2.59
C TYR A 216 -0.81 -2.49 1.76
N LYS A 217 -2.08 -2.09 1.78
CA LYS A 217 -2.58 -0.94 1.00
C LYS A 217 -2.12 0.40 1.61
N ALA A 218 -2.24 0.54 2.92
CA ALA A 218 -1.98 1.78 3.63
C ALA A 218 -0.49 2.02 3.89
N HIS A 219 0.37 0.99 3.75
CA HIS A 219 1.78 1.03 4.14
C HIS A 219 1.99 1.52 5.58
N SER A 220 1.02 1.20 6.45
CA SER A 220 0.96 1.69 7.82
C SER A 220 0.07 0.79 8.67
N ILE A 221 0.42 0.71 9.96
CA ILE A 221 -0.44 0.09 10.97
C ILE A 221 -1.32 1.13 11.69
N GLY A 222 -1.27 2.41 11.30
CA GLY A 222 -2.05 3.49 11.91
C GLY A 222 -1.70 3.74 13.38
N CYS A 223 -0.42 3.60 13.75
CA CYS A 223 0.04 3.84 15.11
C CYS A 223 0.03 5.36 15.41
N PRO A 224 -0.40 5.78 16.62
CA PRO A 224 -0.36 7.19 17.03
C PRO A 224 1.02 7.87 16.94
N CYS A 225 2.11 7.11 17.03
CA CYS A 225 3.47 7.66 16.85
C CYS A 225 3.89 7.87 15.36
N GLY A 226 3.00 7.60 14.40
CA GLY A 226 3.30 7.64 12.97
C GLY A 226 3.52 9.06 12.43
N ASP A 227 4.31 9.22 11.37
CA ASP A 227 4.70 10.55 10.84
C ASP A 227 3.60 11.31 10.11
N GLY A 228 2.48 10.63 9.81
CA GLY A 228 1.28 11.28 9.28
C GLY A 228 0.39 11.95 10.34
N ILE A 229 0.80 11.93 11.61
CA ILE A 229 0.11 12.57 12.73
C ILE A 229 0.92 13.80 13.16
N SER A 230 0.22 14.89 13.45
CA SER A 230 0.84 16.15 13.84
C SER A 230 1.59 16.01 15.18
N TYR A 231 2.65 16.79 15.36
CA TYR A 231 3.40 16.81 16.62
C TYR A 231 2.49 17.17 17.83
N PRO A 232 1.61 18.19 17.76
CA PRO A 232 0.68 18.50 18.85
C PRO A 232 -0.26 17.35 19.23
N GLU A 233 -0.82 16.63 18.26
CA GLU A 233 -1.67 15.46 18.55
C GLU A 233 -0.89 14.35 19.22
N LYS A 234 0.34 14.03 18.76
CA LYS A 234 1.17 13.03 19.44
C LYS A 234 1.50 13.43 20.88
N PHE A 235 1.71 14.72 21.09
CA PHE A 235 2.01 15.31 22.38
C PHE A 235 0.85 15.09 23.36
N MET A 236 -0.36 15.51 22.99
CA MET A 236 -1.54 15.31 23.83
C MET A 236 -1.88 13.82 24.00
N PHE A 237 -1.71 13.01 22.96
CA PHE A 237 -1.90 11.56 23.05
C PHE A 237 -1.05 10.94 24.16
N ASN A 238 0.25 11.29 24.23
CA ASN A 238 1.14 10.75 25.24
C ASN A 238 0.91 11.36 26.63
N VAL A 239 0.49 12.62 26.72
CA VAL A 239 0.06 13.24 27.99
C VAL A 239 -1.10 12.44 28.60
N LEU A 240 -2.18 12.22 27.85
CA LEU A 240 -3.34 11.48 28.34
C LEU A 240 -2.98 10.03 28.68
N GLU A 241 -2.11 9.41 27.88
CA GLU A 241 -1.63 8.05 28.14
C GLU A 241 -0.79 7.94 29.42
N GLN A 242 0.18 8.83 29.65
CA GLN A 242 1.03 8.80 30.84
C GLN A 242 0.21 8.95 32.12
N LEU A 243 -0.88 9.72 32.06
CA LEU A 243 -1.83 9.91 33.15
C LEU A 243 -2.86 8.77 33.26
N ASN A 244 -2.76 7.75 32.41
CA ASN A 244 -3.68 6.60 32.37
C ASN A 244 -5.15 7.01 32.23
N ILE A 245 -5.42 8.03 31.42
CA ILE A 245 -6.79 8.44 31.05
C ILE A 245 -7.29 7.51 29.95
N ASP A 246 -8.53 7.02 30.07
CA ASP A 246 -9.21 6.35 28.96
C ASP A 246 -9.81 7.40 28.02
N PHE A 247 -9.40 7.38 26.75
CA PHE A 247 -9.77 8.41 25.79
C PHE A 247 -10.02 7.84 24.38
N GLU A 248 -10.92 8.51 23.65
CA GLU A 248 -11.14 8.29 22.23
C GLU A 248 -10.31 9.28 21.42
N TYR A 249 -9.27 8.77 20.76
CA TYR A 249 -8.49 9.53 19.78
C TYR A 249 -9.26 9.66 18.46
N GLN A 250 -9.23 10.86 17.87
CA GLN A 250 -9.94 11.20 16.63
C GLN A 250 -11.45 10.94 16.72
N PHE A 251 -12.07 11.44 17.80
CA PHE A 251 -13.47 11.24 18.12
C PHE A 251 -14.39 11.81 17.03
N ALA A 252 -15.15 10.93 16.36
CA ALA A 252 -16.03 11.27 15.24
C ALA A 252 -17.48 10.81 15.51
N PRO A 253 -18.18 11.44 16.47
CA PRO A 253 -19.51 11.00 16.86
C PRO A 253 -20.54 11.22 15.76
N LYS A 254 -21.56 10.36 15.70
CA LYS A 254 -22.60 10.40 14.65
C LYS A 254 -23.37 11.73 14.60
N TRP A 255 -23.48 12.42 15.74
CA TRP A 255 -24.16 13.71 15.88
C TRP A 255 -23.33 14.88 15.34
N CYS A 256 -22.01 14.76 15.22
CA CYS A 256 -21.17 15.84 14.74
C CYS A 256 -21.20 15.93 13.21
N LYS A 257 -22.28 16.53 12.69
CA LYS A 257 -22.49 16.75 11.25
C LYS A 257 -22.93 18.18 11.00
N TYR A 258 -22.36 18.80 9.99
CA TYR A 258 -22.68 20.17 9.58
C TYR A 258 -22.55 20.33 8.07
N ILE A 259 -23.07 21.43 7.52
CA ILE A 259 -23.01 21.74 6.09
C ILE A 259 -21.99 22.85 5.89
N ILE A 260 -21.08 22.66 4.94
CA ILE A 260 -20.16 23.69 4.47
C ILE A 260 -20.13 23.63 2.95
N ASN A 261 -20.23 24.77 2.27
CA ASN A 261 -20.27 24.86 0.80
C ASN A 261 -21.28 23.89 0.16
N ASN A 262 -22.50 23.85 0.70
CA ASN A 262 -23.59 22.96 0.26
C ASN A 262 -23.26 21.46 0.32
N LYS A 263 -22.24 21.06 1.09
CA LYS A 263 -21.84 19.66 1.29
C LYS A 263 -21.96 19.29 2.76
N SER A 264 -22.62 18.18 3.04
CA SER A 264 -22.65 17.59 4.39
C SER A 264 -21.26 17.05 4.73
N LYS A 265 -20.74 17.47 5.88
CA LYS A 265 -19.47 17.02 6.46
C LYS A 265 -19.74 16.36 7.81
N LYS A 266 -18.90 15.38 8.13
CA LYS A 266 -18.79 14.82 9.48
C LYS A 266 -17.61 15.50 10.15
N GLY A 267 -17.85 16.06 11.32
CA GLY A 267 -16.79 16.61 12.16
C GLY A 267 -16.06 15.52 12.91
N LYS A 268 -14.86 15.87 13.34
CA LYS A 268 -13.95 15.03 14.12
C LYS A 268 -13.22 15.94 15.09
N TYR A 269 -13.11 15.50 16.33
CA TYR A 269 -12.34 16.15 17.38
C TYR A 269 -11.06 15.35 17.64
N ASP A 270 -10.00 15.99 18.10
CA ASP A 270 -8.73 15.31 18.31
C ASP A 270 -8.81 14.29 19.46
N PHE A 271 -9.36 14.68 20.61
CA PHE A 271 -9.50 13.80 21.79
C PHE A 271 -10.85 13.98 22.47
N TYR A 272 -11.42 12.88 22.95
CA TYR A 272 -12.56 12.86 23.87
C TYR A 272 -12.23 11.98 25.08
N PHE A 273 -12.57 12.43 26.28
CA PHE A 273 -12.44 11.63 27.50
C PHE A 273 -13.45 12.06 28.57
N GLU A 274 -13.58 11.24 29.61
CA GLU A 274 -14.45 11.51 30.76
C GLU A 274 -13.63 11.45 32.04
N VAL A 275 -13.76 12.48 32.88
CA VAL A 275 -13.13 12.55 34.22
C VAL A 275 -14.20 13.02 35.19
N ASP A 276 -14.36 12.31 36.31
CA ASP A 276 -15.31 12.62 37.38
C ASP A 276 -16.75 12.85 36.89
N GLY A 277 -17.20 12.04 35.91
CA GLY A 277 -18.54 12.12 35.33
C GLY A 277 -18.78 13.32 34.39
N LYS A 278 -17.73 14.09 34.08
CA LYS A 278 -17.77 15.21 33.13
C LYS A 278 -17.04 14.84 31.84
N LYS A 279 -17.63 15.25 30.72
CA LYS A 279 -17.17 14.92 29.38
C LYS A 279 -16.38 16.08 28.80
N TYR A 280 -15.20 15.77 28.27
CA TYR A 280 -14.28 16.73 27.72
C TYR A 280 -13.88 16.37 26.30
N ILE A 281 -13.67 17.40 25.50
CA ILE A 281 -12.99 17.34 24.22
C ILE A 281 -11.75 18.22 24.33
N VAL A 282 -10.63 17.74 23.77
CA VAL A 282 -9.43 18.55 23.57
C VAL A 282 -9.14 18.65 22.09
N GLU A 283 -8.88 19.87 21.62
CA GLU A 283 -8.46 20.19 20.25
C GLU A 283 -7.09 20.86 20.28
N MET A 284 -6.19 20.39 19.41
CA MET A 284 -4.84 20.92 19.29
C MET A 284 -4.79 21.89 18.10
N ASP A 285 -5.08 23.17 18.38
CA ASP A 285 -5.27 24.17 17.35
C ASP A 285 -3.93 24.68 16.81
N GLY A 286 -3.70 24.52 15.51
CA GLY A 286 -2.50 24.97 14.81
C GLY A 286 -2.62 26.34 14.14
N ASN A 287 -1.62 26.71 13.35
CA ASN A 287 -1.56 28.04 12.70
C ASN A 287 -2.62 28.27 11.59
N PHE A 288 -3.27 27.20 11.09
CA PHE A 288 -4.28 27.29 10.03
C PHE A 288 -5.63 27.85 10.49
N HIS A 289 -5.85 28.07 11.79
CA HIS A 289 -7.06 28.77 12.25
C HIS A 289 -7.03 30.28 11.95
N TYR A 290 -5.83 30.84 11.74
CA TYR A 290 -5.62 32.27 11.55
C TYR A 290 -5.23 32.65 10.11
N ARG A 291 -5.01 31.67 9.24
CA ARG A 291 -4.55 31.87 7.86
C ARG A 291 -5.22 30.89 6.91
N ASN A 292 -5.41 31.30 5.67
CA ASN A 292 -5.92 30.42 4.62
C ASN A 292 -5.02 29.20 4.44
N ASN A 293 -5.62 28.03 4.36
CA ASN A 293 -4.92 26.79 4.09
C ASN A 293 -4.81 26.58 2.57
N GLU A 294 -3.70 27.02 1.99
CA GLU A 294 -3.44 26.88 0.55
C GLU A 294 -3.31 25.40 0.12
N MET A 295 -3.01 24.49 1.03
CA MET A 295 -2.81 23.07 0.70
C MET A 295 -4.10 22.35 0.33
N ASN A 296 -5.22 22.75 0.92
CA ASN A 296 -6.55 22.17 0.64
C ASN A 296 -7.58 23.20 0.16
N GLY A 297 -7.18 24.48 0.06
CA GLY A 297 -8.01 25.60 -0.37
C GLY A 297 -9.00 26.09 0.69
N GLN A 298 -8.92 25.62 1.94
CA GLN A 298 -9.84 26.02 3.01
C GLN A 298 -9.50 27.43 3.51
N THR A 299 -10.50 28.30 3.59
CA THR A 299 -10.29 29.67 4.08
C THR A 299 -10.24 29.73 5.60
N SER A 300 -9.70 30.83 6.15
CA SER A 300 -9.75 31.10 7.59
C SER A 300 -11.20 31.20 8.09
N GLU A 301 -12.09 31.85 7.32
CA GLU A 301 -13.53 31.96 7.63
C GLU A 301 -14.21 30.60 7.68
N GLU A 302 -13.90 29.71 6.73
CA GLU A 302 -14.40 28.33 6.74
C GLU A 302 -13.92 27.56 7.96
N SER A 303 -12.66 27.76 8.36
CA SER A 303 -12.07 27.13 9.55
C SER A 303 -12.78 27.60 10.82
N GLN A 304 -12.97 28.91 10.98
CA GLN A 304 -13.71 29.51 12.10
C GLN A 304 -15.16 29.04 12.15
N TYR A 305 -15.82 28.92 10.99
CA TYR A 305 -17.17 28.36 10.92
C TYR A 305 -17.23 26.91 11.37
N ILE A 306 -16.25 26.09 10.95
CA ILE A 306 -16.14 24.68 11.38
C ILE A 306 -15.97 24.61 12.89
N ASP A 307 -15.08 25.41 13.46
CA ASP A 307 -14.82 25.48 14.90
C ASP A 307 -16.08 25.86 15.67
N TYR A 308 -16.75 26.94 15.25
CA TYR A 308 -18.02 27.36 15.82
C TYR A 308 -19.08 26.24 15.79
N LYS A 309 -19.20 25.52 14.67
CA LYS A 309 -20.16 24.41 14.56
C LYS A 309 -19.81 23.25 15.47
N LYS A 310 -18.53 22.90 15.56
CA LYS A 310 -18.04 21.84 16.45
C LYS A 310 -18.31 22.20 17.91
N ASP A 311 -17.91 23.39 18.34
CA ASP A 311 -18.06 23.85 19.72
C ASP A 311 -19.54 23.89 20.12
N ARG A 312 -20.41 24.41 19.25
CA ARG A 312 -21.86 24.42 19.48
C ARG A 312 -22.44 23.01 19.59
N LEU A 313 -22.06 22.09 18.69
CA LEU A 313 -22.57 20.71 18.72
C LEU A 313 -22.09 19.95 19.95
N ALA A 314 -20.85 20.18 20.41
CA ALA A 314 -20.34 19.62 21.65
C ALA A 314 -21.12 20.14 22.87
N TYR A 315 -21.36 21.46 22.93
CA TYR A 315 -22.16 22.09 23.97
C TYR A 315 -23.58 21.53 24.04
N GLU A 316 -24.26 21.36 22.89
CA GLU A 316 -25.60 20.75 22.80
C GLU A 316 -25.65 19.32 23.37
N HIS A 317 -24.50 18.63 23.42
CA HIS A 317 -24.37 17.28 23.98
C HIS A 317 -23.77 17.26 25.40
N GLY A 318 -23.64 18.42 26.05
CA GLY A 318 -23.10 18.54 27.41
C GLY A 318 -21.62 18.18 27.51
N ILE A 319 -20.86 18.44 26.44
CA ILE A 319 -19.42 18.17 26.38
C ILE A 319 -18.68 19.50 26.35
N GLU A 320 -17.71 19.65 27.26
CA GLU A 320 -16.88 20.85 27.32
C GLU A 320 -15.67 20.72 26.38
N VAL A 321 -15.43 21.75 25.55
CA VAL A 321 -14.31 21.79 24.60
C VAL A 321 -13.18 22.65 25.17
N ILE A 322 -11.97 22.09 25.21
CA ILE A 322 -10.75 22.77 25.62
C ILE A 322 -9.82 22.86 24.41
N ARG A 323 -9.56 24.07 23.93
CA ARG A 323 -8.65 24.32 22.81
C ARG A 323 -7.26 24.65 23.35
N ILE A 324 -6.24 23.97 22.84
CA ILE A 324 -4.83 24.21 23.18
C ILE A 324 -4.15 24.85 21.99
N ASP A 325 -3.62 26.06 22.18
CA ASP A 325 -2.79 26.71 21.19
C ASP A 325 -1.51 25.90 20.96
N SER A 326 -1.34 25.42 19.73
CA SER A 326 -0.23 24.57 19.30
C SER A 326 0.39 25.03 17.99
N GLN A 327 0.35 26.35 17.74
CA GLN A 327 0.95 26.98 16.56
C GLN A 327 2.43 26.63 16.36
N GLU A 328 3.18 26.50 17.47
CA GLU A 328 4.59 26.11 17.44
C GLU A 328 4.77 24.65 17.89
N SER A 329 5.44 23.85 17.07
CA SER A 329 5.76 22.44 17.36
C SER A 329 7.03 22.30 18.20
N GLU A 330 7.02 22.91 19.39
CA GLU A 330 8.12 22.91 20.36
C GLU A 330 7.62 22.57 21.78
N LEU A 331 8.40 21.73 22.49
CA LEU A 331 8.06 21.18 23.81
C LEU A 331 7.53 22.23 24.79
N ASN A 332 8.32 23.28 25.04
CA ASN A 332 7.98 24.27 26.06
C ASN A 332 6.77 25.11 25.68
N TYR A 333 6.52 25.32 24.39
CA TYR A 333 5.37 26.10 23.93
C TYR A 333 4.06 25.37 24.24
N ILE A 334 3.92 24.13 23.76
CA ILE A 334 2.71 23.33 23.98
C ILE A 334 2.56 23.00 25.47
N LYS A 335 3.65 22.63 26.16
CA LYS A 335 3.63 22.37 27.61
C LYS A 335 3.06 23.55 28.39
N ASN A 336 3.53 24.77 28.14
CA ASN A 336 3.08 25.95 28.87
C ASN A 336 1.60 26.22 28.59
N ASN A 337 1.16 26.08 27.34
CA ASN A 337 -0.25 26.28 26.97
C ASN A 337 -1.18 25.24 27.61
N ILE A 338 -0.74 23.98 27.75
CA ILE A 338 -1.49 22.97 28.50
C ILE A 338 -1.57 23.33 29.99
N LEU A 339 -0.45 23.70 30.60
CA LEU A 339 -0.39 24.06 32.02
C LEU A 339 -1.20 25.33 32.36
N SER A 340 -1.34 26.26 31.41
CA SER A 340 -2.19 27.45 31.57
C SER A 340 -3.66 27.21 31.23
N SER A 341 -4.01 26.04 30.71
CA SER A 341 -5.38 25.70 30.33
C SER A 341 -6.14 25.02 31.47
N LYS A 342 -7.45 24.85 31.29
CA LYS A 342 -8.32 24.09 32.20
C LYS A 342 -7.84 22.65 32.44
N LEU A 343 -7.02 22.08 31.54
CA LEU A 343 -6.46 20.75 31.77
C LEU A 343 -5.61 20.67 33.04
N ASN A 344 -4.99 21.77 33.47
CA ASN A 344 -4.23 21.80 34.71
C ASN A 344 -5.10 21.65 35.97
N ASP A 345 -6.38 22.02 35.87
CA ASP A 345 -7.34 21.88 36.97
C ASP A 345 -8.00 20.48 36.97
N ILE A 346 -8.08 19.84 35.80
CA ILE A 346 -8.79 18.57 35.60
C ILE A 346 -7.84 17.37 35.70
N LEU A 347 -6.57 17.53 35.31
CA LEU A 347 -5.60 16.45 35.18
C LEU A 347 -4.40 16.68 36.11
N LYS A 348 -3.82 15.58 36.61
CA LYS A 348 -2.62 15.61 37.47
C LYS A 348 -1.33 15.82 36.68
N LEU A 349 -1.19 16.98 36.03
CA LEU A 349 -0.09 17.28 35.11
C LEU A 349 1.30 17.29 35.77
N ASN A 350 1.37 17.41 37.09
CA ASN A 350 2.61 17.35 37.87
C ASN A 350 3.28 15.97 37.86
N GLU A 351 2.55 14.91 37.52
CA GLU A 351 3.07 13.53 37.44
C GLU A 351 3.73 13.22 36.07
N LEU A 352 3.68 14.14 35.11
CA LEU A 352 4.15 13.92 33.74
C LEU A 352 5.67 14.00 33.58
N ASP A 353 6.22 13.06 32.82
CA ASP A 353 7.56 13.14 32.27
C ASP A 353 7.52 13.79 30.88
N TRP A 354 7.69 15.12 30.86
CA TRP A 354 7.67 15.94 29.65
C TRP A 354 8.74 15.57 28.62
N ASN A 355 9.88 15.01 29.06
CA ASN A 355 10.90 14.54 28.13
C ASN A 355 10.41 13.30 27.37
N LYS A 356 9.73 12.37 28.05
CA LYS A 356 9.09 11.23 27.37
C LYS A 356 7.98 11.65 26.41
N VAL A 357 7.22 12.69 26.77
CA VAL A 357 6.22 13.28 25.85
C VAL A 357 6.92 13.80 24.58
N GLU A 358 8.02 14.54 24.72
CA GLU A 358 8.81 15.01 23.58
C GLU A 358 9.33 13.85 22.72
N GLU A 359 9.96 12.85 23.33
CA GLU A 359 10.52 11.68 22.63
C GLU A 359 9.48 10.88 21.84
N PHE A 360 8.25 10.81 22.36
CA PHE A 360 7.12 10.19 21.68
C PHE A 360 6.59 11.04 20.53
N SER A 361 6.54 12.35 20.74
CA SER A 361 5.96 13.32 19.79
C SER A 361 6.83 13.56 18.57
N LEU A 362 8.14 13.38 18.70
CA LEU A 362 9.06 13.49 17.59
C LEU A 362 8.87 12.37 16.56
N ASN A 363 8.93 12.76 15.28
CA ASN A 363 8.71 11.89 14.13
C ASN A 363 9.76 10.77 14.02
N ASN A 364 9.36 9.64 13.44
CA ASN A 364 10.21 8.49 13.20
C ASN A 364 11.37 8.84 12.25
N LEU A 365 11.14 9.73 11.28
CA LEU A 365 12.21 10.30 10.44
C LEU A 365 13.31 11.02 11.24
N ILE A 366 12.98 11.64 12.39
CA ILE A 366 13.98 12.24 13.28
C ILE A 366 14.84 11.16 13.90
N LYS A 367 14.20 10.09 14.41
CA LYS A 367 14.90 8.93 14.98
C LYS A 367 15.81 8.28 13.94
N GLU A 368 15.33 8.12 12.70
CA GLU A 368 16.12 7.58 11.59
C GLU A 368 17.34 8.46 11.27
N ALA A 369 17.16 9.77 11.10
CA ALA A 369 18.27 10.69 10.86
C ALA A 369 19.31 10.65 11.98
N CYS A 370 18.85 10.62 13.24
CA CYS A 370 19.73 10.54 14.41
C CYS A 370 20.46 9.19 14.48
N ASN A 371 19.79 8.08 14.17
CA ASN A 371 20.40 6.75 14.12
C ASN A 371 21.49 6.69 13.05
N LEU A 372 21.24 7.23 11.85
CA LEU A 372 22.24 7.31 10.77
C LEU A 372 23.47 8.09 11.23
N LYS A 373 23.26 9.27 11.85
CA LYS A 373 24.36 10.10 12.37
C LYS A 373 25.11 9.44 13.52
N ARG A 374 24.41 8.79 14.45
CA ARG A 374 25.03 8.10 15.60
C ARG A 374 25.88 6.92 15.14
N ASN A 375 25.36 6.11 14.21
CA ASN A 375 26.06 4.94 13.69
C ASN A 375 27.19 5.33 12.72
N ASN A 376 27.14 6.53 12.13
CA ASN A 376 28.13 7.06 11.21
C ASN A 376 28.51 8.51 11.59
N PRO A 377 29.32 8.73 12.65
CA PRO A 377 29.60 10.08 13.16
C PRO A 377 30.18 11.03 12.12
N GLU A 378 30.95 10.50 11.17
CA GLU A 378 31.58 11.26 10.09
C GLU A 378 30.63 11.61 8.94
N MET A 379 29.46 10.97 8.86
CA MET A 379 28.49 11.22 7.78
C MET A 379 27.98 12.65 7.83
N PHE A 380 28.01 13.34 6.68
CA PHE A 380 27.50 14.69 6.53
C PHE A 380 25.97 14.69 6.52
N SER A 381 25.39 15.79 6.99
CA SER A 381 23.95 15.99 7.00
C SER A 381 23.35 16.00 5.59
N THR A 382 24.15 16.35 4.57
CA THR A 382 23.79 16.23 3.14
C THR A 382 23.66 14.78 2.69
N GLU A 383 24.50 13.87 3.18
CA GLU A 383 24.43 12.43 2.88
C GLU A 383 23.21 11.82 3.56
N ILE A 384 22.97 12.17 4.83
CA ILE A 384 21.75 11.76 5.56
C ILE A 384 20.50 12.23 4.81
N SER A 385 20.49 13.48 4.35
CA SER A 385 19.42 14.08 3.54
C SER A 385 19.13 13.29 2.26
N GLN A 386 20.16 12.78 1.58
CA GLN A 386 20.00 11.94 0.39
C GLN A 386 19.43 10.56 0.72
N ILE A 387 19.88 9.94 1.82
CA ILE A 387 19.41 8.61 2.26
C ILE A 387 17.92 8.67 2.62
N ILE A 388 17.54 9.63 3.47
CA ILE A 388 16.14 9.74 3.95
C ILE A 388 15.24 10.56 3.01
N LYS A 389 15.81 11.10 1.92
CA LYS A 389 15.13 11.90 0.88
C LYS A 389 14.36 13.11 1.43
N LEU A 390 14.96 13.81 2.39
CA LEU A 390 14.43 15.06 2.96
C LEU A 390 15.31 16.24 2.62
N ASN A 391 14.74 17.45 2.65
CA ASN A 391 15.51 18.67 2.50
C ASN A 391 16.61 18.76 3.58
N TYR A 392 17.82 19.13 3.17
CA TYR A 392 18.98 19.31 4.05
C TYR A 392 18.68 20.14 5.31
N ALA A 393 17.98 21.28 5.19
CA ALA A 393 17.67 22.14 6.32
C ALA A 393 16.76 21.44 7.34
N THR A 394 15.86 20.56 6.87
CA THR A 394 15.02 19.74 7.74
C THR A 394 15.85 18.72 8.52
N VAL A 395 16.80 18.06 7.85
CA VAL A 395 17.72 17.11 8.50
C VAL A 395 18.54 17.79 9.59
N ILE A 396 19.08 18.98 9.31
CA ILE A 396 19.82 19.77 10.29
C ILE A 396 18.95 20.06 11.53
N ARG A 397 17.70 20.47 11.33
CA ARG A 397 16.75 20.69 12.44
C ARG A 397 16.50 19.41 13.23
N TYR A 398 16.34 18.27 12.54
CA TYR A 398 16.15 16.96 13.18
C TYR A 398 17.35 16.56 14.04
N LEU A 399 18.56 16.67 13.52
CA LEU A 399 19.79 16.36 14.25
C LEU A 399 20.00 17.27 15.45
N LYS A 400 19.67 18.57 15.33
CA LYS A 400 19.68 19.50 16.47
C LYS A 400 18.70 19.07 17.56
N LYS A 401 17.45 18.70 17.21
CA LYS A 401 16.47 18.19 18.18
C LYS A 401 16.95 16.89 18.83
N GLY A 402 17.41 15.93 18.04
CA GLY A 402 17.96 14.67 18.56
C GLY A 402 19.20 14.85 19.44
N THR A 403 20.05 15.85 19.17
CA THR A 403 21.20 16.16 20.03
C THR A 403 20.76 16.65 21.41
N LYS A 404 19.70 17.47 21.50
CA LYS A 404 19.12 17.89 22.79
C LYS A 404 18.59 16.71 23.60
N LEU A 405 18.09 15.67 22.94
CA LEU A 405 17.60 14.42 23.55
C LEU A 405 18.69 13.35 23.66
N ASN A 406 19.95 13.69 23.38
CA ASN A 406 21.08 12.76 23.45
C ASN A 406 20.96 11.53 22.51
N TRP A 407 20.19 11.62 21.42
CA TRP A 407 20.01 10.54 20.44
C TRP A 407 21.16 10.43 19.43
N CYS A 408 21.85 11.54 19.17
CA CYS A 408 23.04 11.62 18.32
C CYS A 408 23.91 12.80 18.74
N LYS A 409 25.10 12.92 18.14
CA LYS A 409 26.00 14.07 18.32
C LYS A 409 26.10 14.84 17.00
N TYR A 410 25.59 16.06 16.98
CA TYR A 410 25.66 16.94 15.82
C TYR A 410 26.08 18.37 16.22
N SER A 411 27.02 18.94 15.46
CA SER A 411 27.44 20.35 15.55
C SER A 411 27.54 20.93 14.15
N ALA A 412 26.82 22.04 13.91
CA ALA A 412 26.83 22.73 12.62
C ALA A 412 28.20 23.37 12.33
N GLU A 413 28.85 23.90 13.37
CA GLU A 413 30.18 24.52 13.28
C GLU A 413 31.24 23.49 12.89
N GLU A 414 31.19 22.31 13.52
CA GLU A 414 32.13 21.23 13.21
C GLU A 414 31.94 20.70 11.79
N GLU A 415 30.69 20.51 11.36
CA GLU A 415 30.41 20.06 9.99
C GLU A 415 30.85 21.09 8.93
N MET A 416 30.66 22.38 9.21
CA MET A 416 31.13 23.46 8.35
C MET A 416 32.66 23.47 8.25
N ARG A 417 33.36 23.30 9.38
CA ARG A 417 34.83 23.20 9.41
C ARG A 417 35.33 22.05 8.55
N ARG A 418 34.75 20.86 8.72
CA ARG A 418 35.07 19.65 7.93
C ARG A 418 34.82 19.87 6.43
N THR A 419 33.71 20.52 6.08
CA THR A 419 33.38 20.86 4.69
C THR A 419 34.42 21.79 4.08
N SER A 420 34.84 22.83 4.80
CA SER A 420 35.88 23.76 4.35
C SER A 420 37.21 23.06 4.10
N ILE A 421 37.62 22.15 4.99
CA ILE A 421 38.84 21.34 4.82
C ILE A 421 38.72 20.46 3.56
N ASN A 422 37.61 19.77 3.37
CA ASN A 422 37.38 18.92 2.20
C ASN A 422 37.39 19.73 0.89
N ASN A 423 36.80 20.92 0.89
CA ASN A 423 36.82 21.82 -0.26
C ASN A 423 38.23 22.34 -0.55
N ALA A 424 39.02 22.66 0.48
CA ALA A 424 40.42 23.05 0.31
C ALA A 424 41.25 21.93 -0.33
N ILE A 425 41.07 20.67 0.11
CA ILE A 425 41.73 19.50 -0.47
C ILE A 425 41.31 19.29 -1.94
N ARG A 426 40.02 19.38 -2.23
CA ARG A 426 39.48 19.24 -3.60
C ARG A 426 39.97 20.36 -4.51
N ASN A 427 39.95 21.60 -4.06
CA ASN A 427 40.43 22.75 -4.81
C ASN A 427 41.94 22.65 -5.04
N LYS A 428 42.72 22.23 -4.04
CA LYS A 428 44.14 21.91 -4.22
C LYS A 428 44.30 20.92 -5.37
N LYS A 429 43.56 19.81 -5.39
CA LYS A 429 43.63 18.83 -6.48
C LYS A 429 43.18 19.38 -7.84
N ARG A 430 42.12 20.19 -7.88
CA ARG A 430 41.50 20.70 -9.12
C ARG A 430 42.29 21.82 -9.79
N TYR A 431 42.87 22.72 -9.00
CA TYR A 431 43.60 23.90 -9.50
C TYR A 431 45.11 23.68 -9.58
N SER A 432 45.62 22.59 -9.02
CA SER A 432 47.00 22.18 -9.25
C SER A 432 47.16 21.72 -10.69
N LYS A 433 47.98 22.45 -11.46
CA LYS A 433 48.43 22.02 -12.78
C LYS A 433 49.74 21.27 -12.61
N PRO A 434 49.81 19.98 -12.94
CA PRO A 434 51.07 19.25 -12.92
C PRO A 434 52.08 19.93 -13.83
N VAL A 435 53.35 19.89 -13.43
CA VAL A 435 54.46 20.45 -14.19
C VAL A 435 55.48 19.36 -14.44
N GLU A 436 55.87 19.20 -15.70
CA GLU A 436 57.01 18.39 -16.09
C GLU A 436 58.22 19.29 -16.36
N ILE A 437 59.37 18.86 -15.86
CA ILE A 437 60.64 19.57 -16.01
C ILE A 437 61.60 18.76 -16.88
N PHE A 438 62.22 19.43 -17.85
CA PHE A 438 63.15 18.84 -18.79
C PHE A 438 64.49 19.56 -18.78
N LYS A 439 65.56 18.83 -19.04
CA LYS A 439 66.90 19.36 -19.35
C LYS A 439 67.45 18.61 -20.55
N ASP A 440 67.96 19.34 -21.54
CA ASP A 440 68.47 18.76 -22.79
C ASP A 440 67.46 17.81 -23.48
N ASN A 441 66.18 18.19 -23.45
CA ASN A 441 65.02 17.41 -23.93
C ASN A 441 64.75 16.08 -23.21
N ILE A 442 65.44 15.79 -22.10
CA ILE A 442 65.19 14.63 -21.25
C ILE A 442 64.28 15.05 -20.10
N SER A 443 63.17 14.33 -19.90
CA SER A 443 62.29 14.54 -18.75
C SER A 443 62.99 14.13 -17.46
N LEU A 444 63.00 15.02 -16.47
CA LEU A 444 63.57 14.78 -15.15
C LEU A 444 62.48 14.46 -14.10
N GLY A 445 61.22 14.40 -14.52
CA GLY A 445 60.09 14.00 -13.69
C GLY A 445 58.93 14.99 -13.69
N THR A 446 57.81 14.51 -13.15
CA THR A 446 56.55 15.24 -13.05
C THR A 446 56.24 15.61 -11.61
N PHE A 447 55.71 16.80 -11.40
CA PHE A 447 55.39 17.36 -10.10
C PHE A 447 53.94 17.79 -10.07
N TYR A 448 53.24 17.53 -8.97
CA TYR A 448 51.81 17.79 -8.86
C TYR A 448 51.43 19.27 -8.99
N SER A 449 52.34 20.22 -8.76
CA SER A 449 52.12 21.66 -8.98
C SER A 449 53.44 22.44 -9.05
N CYS A 450 53.39 23.70 -9.51
CA CYS A 450 54.54 24.62 -9.44
C CYS A 450 55.07 24.79 -8.01
N ASN A 451 54.19 24.83 -7.00
CA ASN A 451 54.59 24.99 -5.59
C ASN A 451 55.28 23.72 -5.06
N GLU A 452 54.85 22.55 -5.54
CA GLU A 452 55.48 21.28 -5.21
C GLU A 452 56.87 21.17 -5.83
N LEU A 453 57.01 21.58 -7.10
CA LEU A 453 58.30 21.67 -7.76
C LEU A 453 59.20 22.69 -7.04
N GLU A 454 58.69 23.86 -6.65
CA GLU A 454 59.45 24.85 -5.87
C GLU A 454 60.00 24.23 -4.58
N ARG A 455 59.15 23.54 -3.80
CA ARG A 455 59.55 22.92 -2.52
C ARG A 455 60.68 21.91 -2.68
N GLN A 456 60.70 21.14 -3.76
CA GLN A 456 61.67 20.06 -3.98
C GLN A 456 62.87 20.49 -4.86
N SER A 457 62.79 21.65 -5.52
CA SER A 457 63.74 22.03 -6.58
C SER A 457 65.19 22.16 -6.12
N GLU A 458 65.38 22.71 -4.92
CA GLU A 458 66.71 22.95 -4.34
C GLU A 458 67.40 21.63 -3.97
N GLU A 459 66.66 20.69 -3.38
CA GLU A 459 67.16 19.36 -3.04
C GLU A 459 67.43 18.50 -4.29
N LYS A 460 66.49 18.47 -5.24
CA LYS A 460 66.56 17.57 -6.40
C LYS A 460 67.44 18.05 -7.54
N PHE A 461 67.53 19.37 -7.73
CA PHE A 461 68.20 19.96 -8.89
C PHE A 461 69.32 20.94 -8.49
N GLY A 462 69.60 21.09 -7.19
CA GLY A 462 70.60 22.01 -6.67
C GLY A 462 70.27 23.48 -6.88
N ILE A 463 69.05 23.81 -7.34
CA ILE A 463 68.64 25.16 -7.69
C ILE A 463 67.21 25.46 -7.22
N LYS A 464 67.02 26.63 -6.60
CA LYS A 464 65.68 27.07 -6.21
C LYS A 464 64.89 27.60 -7.40
N LEU A 465 63.77 26.95 -7.72
CA LEU A 465 62.83 27.34 -8.77
C LEU A 465 61.57 27.94 -8.14
N LEU A 466 61.32 29.25 -8.30
CA LEU A 466 60.13 29.88 -7.71
C LEU A 466 58.87 29.56 -8.52
N SER A 467 57.78 29.17 -7.85
CA SER A 467 56.49 28.78 -8.45
C SER A 467 55.92 29.80 -9.44
N GLN A 468 56.05 31.09 -9.14
CA GLN A 468 55.60 32.18 -10.02
C GLN A 468 56.36 32.18 -11.36
N ASN A 469 57.66 31.91 -11.31
CA ASN A 469 58.52 31.86 -12.49
C ASN A 469 58.38 30.54 -13.24
N ILE A 470 58.19 29.42 -12.54
CA ILE A 470 57.81 28.12 -13.13
C ILE A 470 56.53 28.30 -13.96
N SER A 471 55.51 28.92 -13.37
CA SER A 471 54.23 29.19 -14.05
C SER A 471 54.37 30.09 -15.28
N LYS A 472 55.23 31.12 -15.20
CA LYS A 472 55.53 32.03 -16.32
C LYS A 472 56.30 31.30 -17.43
N ALA A 473 57.25 30.45 -17.07
CA ALA A 473 58.03 29.63 -18.01
C ALA A 473 57.13 28.66 -18.78
N CYS A 474 56.25 27.93 -18.07
CA CYS A 474 55.29 27.01 -18.67
C CYS A 474 54.33 27.72 -19.66
N ARG A 475 53.85 28.92 -19.32
CA ARG A 475 52.93 29.68 -20.20
C ARG A 475 53.61 30.25 -21.45
N ASN A 476 54.84 30.72 -21.30
CA ASN A 476 55.54 31.42 -22.37
C ASN A 476 56.41 30.49 -23.23
N GLY A 477 56.49 29.20 -22.89
CA GLY A 477 57.35 28.23 -23.56
C GLY A 477 58.85 28.57 -23.46
N LYS A 478 59.25 29.31 -22.42
CA LYS A 478 60.64 29.78 -22.24
C LYS A 478 61.38 28.89 -21.25
N THR A 479 62.68 28.75 -21.46
CA THR A 479 63.58 28.12 -20.48
C THR A 479 63.67 28.96 -19.21
N TYR A 480 63.67 28.31 -18.06
CA TYR A 480 63.88 28.95 -16.76
C TYR A 480 65.07 28.28 -16.05
N LYS A 481 66.12 29.06 -15.78
CA LYS A 481 67.39 28.59 -15.19
C LYS A 481 67.96 27.35 -15.88
N GLY A 482 67.88 27.28 -17.21
CA GLY A 482 68.38 26.16 -18.01
C GLY A 482 67.43 24.97 -18.16
N TYR A 483 66.22 25.03 -17.58
CA TYR A 483 65.22 23.96 -17.69
C TYR A 483 64.05 24.38 -18.58
N ILE A 484 63.48 23.42 -19.33
CA ILE A 484 62.19 23.59 -20.02
C ILE A 484 61.11 23.07 -19.09
N LEU A 485 60.05 23.85 -18.88
CA LEU A 485 58.96 23.52 -17.97
C LEU A 485 57.65 23.51 -18.76
N LYS A 486 56.83 22.46 -18.61
CA LYS A 486 55.55 22.33 -19.31
C LYS A 486 54.45 21.96 -18.33
N TYR A 487 53.28 22.58 -18.47
CA TYR A 487 52.08 22.07 -17.83
C TYR A 487 51.63 20.78 -18.53
N ILE A 488 51.16 19.82 -17.74
CA ILE A 488 50.61 18.54 -18.20
C ILE A 488 49.10 18.52 -17.99
#